data_AF-A2DU37-F1
#
_entry.id   AF-A2DU37-F1
#
_cell.length_a   1.000
_cell.length_b   1.000
_cell.length_c   1.000
_cell.angle_alpha   90.00
_cell.angle_beta   90.00
_cell.angle_gamma   90.00
#
_symmetry.space_group_name_H-M   'P 1'
#
loop_
_entity.id
_entity.type
_entity.pdbx_description
1 polymer ?
#
loop_
_entity_poly.entity_id
_entity_poly.type
_entity_poly.pdbx_seq_one_letter_code
_entity_poly.pdbx_strand_id
1 'polypeptide(L)'
;MLNSSCGGVFSVLGSNDGTKEHQIFDYQQLLPQIEMSHYSDIEDQYWTKTFKIDQRFGDLKDNITNEYSDSWIDSSLTNSPVSWQKFCRGLSWIFNSKEILPILTKQFVQLPQDLIYFQKKSVQAFTVILQILIELCRVSDCPSRLLKFISNFMLPKTYFEPITSQCEFMSFASPIKLYKNILFSKPEDAWAILTNKKHLTVLSNKTTKPIYEVDIESISQSFGKIRIITKQKTEIVFKCSDDVANNLWLRSQVTDLMWLDSLTPSFSKNYPPNFLYAFSSTLYLDDMLIIQALFSIQISQLELWDPIIDNLITLSISYGRLDSLVSFISFDEISQTSDPNLILRSNSICTHFLKVYYKRFGKDYINNVIIPLFNEVCKIPIDDIADESNDVEIIRRYILMFADTVMNSFDKIPRAIRHLATHIFYATECTLGTWEATFNSITNLFILRFFIAFFSSPSEMPISTVDSVRYKKVIIPFGAIMLNFLSCNGMSNKYEYLEPIRKDYYSYRLKLLEFFSSLPLRRNEPGQYVQPSTKEVETSSKFILDFIVDNKEQFLRQYRGLMTNENRYHPFSYRILHMLYSCLVHTEL
;
A
#
# COMPACT_ATOMS: atom_id res chain seq x y z
N MET A 1 43.16 2.35 46.40
CA MET A 1 42.73 3.16 47.55
C MET A 1 41.85 4.27 47.02
N LEU A 2 40.58 4.25 47.46
CA LEU A 2 39.52 5.28 47.43
C LEU A 2 39.11 5.83 46.04
N ASN A 3 37.96 5.42 45.48
CA ASN A 3 36.56 5.85 45.79
C ASN A 3 36.36 7.37 45.50
N SER A 4 35.30 7.86 44.84
CA SER A 4 33.93 7.35 44.63
C SER A 4 33.18 8.33 43.70
N SER A 5 32.30 7.84 42.81
CA SER A 5 30.80 7.91 42.88
C SER A 5 30.15 9.11 42.20
N CYS A 6 29.35 8.87 41.15
CA CYS A 6 27.86 8.81 41.12
C CYS A 6 27.23 10.21 41.01
N GLY A 7 26.49 10.52 39.94
CA GLY A 7 25.04 10.24 39.79
C GLY A 7 24.25 11.49 40.23
N GLY A 8 23.16 11.98 39.63
CA GLY A 8 22.31 11.63 38.50
C GLY A 8 21.12 12.62 38.50
N VAL A 9 20.12 12.33 37.67
CA VAL A 9 18.67 12.65 37.83
C VAL A 9 18.13 13.99 37.30
N PHE A 10 17.03 13.83 36.55
CA PHE A 10 16.04 14.74 35.96
C PHE A 10 15.23 15.59 36.96
N SER A 11 14.78 16.79 36.52
CA SER A 11 13.40 17.37 36.61
C SER A 11 13.46 18.90 36.29
N VAL A 12 12.80 19.47 35.27
CA VAL A 12 11.38 19.78 34.99
C VAL A 12 10.96 21.23 35.41
N LEU A 13 10.39 21.99 34.45
CA LEU A 13 9.66 23.30 34.49
C LEU A 13 10.50 24.57 34.80
N GLY A 14 10.35 25.75 34.18
CA GLY A 14 9.44 26.33 33.19
C GLY A 14 9.54 27.88 33.22
N SER A 15 8.99 28.55 32.19
CA SER A 15 8.67 30.00 32.04
C SER A 15 9.66 31.01 31.41
N ASN A 16 9.17 31.61 30.29
CA ASN A 16 9.18 33.00 29.76
C ASN A 16 10.30 33.97 30.20
N ASP A 17 10.87 34.86 29.39
CA ASP A 17 10.35 35.70 28.30
C ASP A 17 11.52 36.28 27.47
N GLY A 18 11.24 36.75 26.24
CA GLY A 18 11.92 37.93 25.70
C GLY A 18 12.93 37.76 24.55
N THR A 19 12.46 38.04 23.34
CA THR A 19 13.12 38.77 22.24
C THR A 19 14.55 38.38 21.80
N LYS A 20 14.70 37.71 20.64
CA LYS A 20 15.83 37.93 19.72
C LYS A 20 15.42 37.77 18.25
N GLU A 21 15.90 38.74 17.46
CA GLU A 21 15.67 38.97 16.05
C GLU A 21 16.09 37.78 15.16
N HIS A 22 15.29 37.50 14.13
CA HIS A 22 15.65 36.58 13.07
C HIS A 22 16.63 37.25 12.09
N GLN A 23 17.90 36.85 12.15
CA GLN A 23 18.80 36.97 11.00
C GLN A 23 18.44 35.88 9.99
N ILE A 24 17.88 36.29 8.85
CA ILE A 24 17.74 35.46 7.66
C ILE A 24 19.13 35.33 7.05
N PHE A 25 19.72 34.13 7.12
CA PHE A 25 20.91 33.80 6.35
C PHE A 25 20.47 33.44 4.92
N ASP A 26 20.87 34.29 3.97
CA ASP A 26 20.67 34.06 2.53
C ASP A 26 21.64 32.97 2.05
N TYR A 27 21.09 31.77 1.83
CA TYR A 27 21.85 30.58 1.40
C TYR A 27 22.26 30.61 -0.09
N GLN A 28 21.92 31.67 -0.85
CA GLN A 28 22.21 31.72 -2.28
C GLN A 28 23.64 32.18 -2.65
N GLN A 29 24.49 32.56 -1.69
CA GLN A 29 25.82 33.14 -1.98
C GLN A 29 27.03 32.23 -1.72
N LEU A 30 26.87 30.92 -1.46
CA LEU A 30 27.99 30.01 -1.15
C LEU A 30 28.01 28.70 -1.96
N LEU A 31 27.60 28.72 -3.23
CA LEU A 31 27.89 27.64 -4.18
C LEU A 31 29.03 28.07 -5.12
N PRO A 32 30.17 27.34 -5.19
CA PRO A 32 31.13 27.52 -6.26
C PRO A 32 30.49 27.11 -7.59
N GLN A 33 30.54 28.00 -8.58
CA GLN A 33 30.21 27.69 -9.97
C GLN A 33 31.22 26.67 -10.50
N ILE A 34 30.88 25.38 -10.44
CA ILE A 34 31.56 24.34 -11.21
C ILE A 34 30.77 24.17 -12.51
N GLU A 35 31.45 24.31 -13.65
CA GLU A 35 30.86 24.24 -14.99
C GLU A 35 30.13 22.90 -15.22
N MET A 36 28.81 22.92 -15.05
CA MET A 36 27.88 21.83 -15.38
C MET A 36 27.65 21.66 -16.89
N SER A 37 28.24 22.51 -17.73
CA SER A 37 27.92 22.65 -19.16
C SER A 37 28.37 21.48 -20.05
N HIS A 38 29.31 20.64 -19.60
CA HIS A 38 29.73 19.44 -20.37
C HIS A 38 29.02 18.15 -19.96
N TYR A 39 28.26 18.15 -18.86
CA TYR A 39 27.63 16.94 -18.32
C TYR A 39 26.12 16.90 -18.50
N SER A 40 25.44 18.05 -18.61
CA SER A 40 24.07 18.11 -19.15
C SER A 40 24.01 17.49 -20.54
N ASP A 41 25.05 17.68 -21.35
CA ASP A 41 25.09 17.21 -22.74
C ASP A 41 25.16 15.67 -22.88
N ILE A 42 25.72 14.95 -21.90
CA ILE A 42 25.80 13.48 -21.92
C ILE A 42 24.51 12.85 -21.38
N GLU A 43 23.94 13.45 -20.32
CA GLU A 43 22.62 13.11 -19.78
C GLU A 43 21.56 13.36 -20.87
N ASP A 44 21.56 14.54 -21.49
CA ASP A 44 20.71 14.86 -22.64
C ASP A 44 21.00 13.96 -23.84
N GLN A 45 22.23 13.59 -24.18
CA GLN A 45 22.49 12.74 -25.36
C GLN A 45 22.06 11.27 -25.16
N TYR A 46 22.20 10.70 -23.96
CA TYR A 46 21.73 9.35 -23.66
C TYR A 46 20.19 9.31 -23.64
N TRP A 47 19.56 10.34 -23.06
CA TRP A 47 18.09 10.45 -23.02
C TRP A 47 17.49 10.88 -24.36
N THR A 48 18.11 11.79 -25.13
CA THR A 48 17.68 12.17 -26.49
C THR A 48 17.81 11.00 -27.46
N LYS A 49 18.76 10.07 -27.27
CA LYS A 49 18.85 8.84 -28.08
C LYS A 49 17.84 7.76 -27.67
N THR A 50 17.48 7.67 -26.40
CA THR A 50 16.54 6.66 -25.88
C THR A 50 15.09 7.14 -25.98
N PHE A 51 14.86 8.45 -25.98
CA PHE A 51 13.57 9.15 -26.07
C PHE A 51 13.68 10.37 -27.01
N LYS A 52 13.69 10.15 -28.33
CA LYS A 52 13.49 11.20 -29.36
C LYS A 52 12.03 11.68 -29.41
N ILE A 53 11.46 12.08 -28.28
CA ILE A 53 10.04 12.43 -28.19
C ILE A 53 9.86 13.95 -28.09
N ASP A 54 10.66 14.67 -27.29
CA ASP A 54 10.44 16.10 -27.02
C ASP A 54 10.65 17.06 -28.20
N GLN A 55 11.62 16.81 -29.08
CA GLN A 55 11.83 17.70 -30.24
C GLN A 55 10.71 17.63 -31.29
N ARG A 56 9.94 16.53 -31.36
CA ARG A 56 8.77 16.45 -32.26
C ARG A 56 7.56 17.21 -31.73
N PHE A 57 7.55 17.61 -30.46
CA PHE A 57 6.44 18.34 -29.84
C PHE A 57 6.56 19.87 -29.98
N GLY A 58 7.78 20.42 -30.02
CA GLY A 58 8.01 21.83 -30.32
C GLY A 58 7.44 22.23 -31.69
N ASP A 59 7.78 21.46 -32.72
CA ASP A 59 7.28 21.67 -34.09
C ASP A 59 5.76 21.39 -34.23
N LEU A 60 5.16 20.61 -33.33
CA LEU A 60 3.72 20.31 -33.33
C LEU A 60 2.90 21.40 -32.63
N LYS A 61 3.45 22.00 -31.57
CA LYS A 61 2.83 23.08 -30.78
C LYS A 61 2.62 24.35 -31.63
N ASP A 62 3.55 24.63 -32.53
CA ASP A 62 3.50 25.79 -33.42
C ASP A 62 2.59 25.59 -34.65
N ASN A 63 2.29 24.34 -35.00
CA ASN A 63 1.36 24.00 -36.09
C ASN A 63 -0.12 23.94 -35.66
N ILE A 64 -0.41 23.78 -34.36
CA ILE A 64 -1.77 23.54 -33.85
C ILE A 64 -2.46 24.83 -33.38
N THR A 65 -1.72 25.89 -33.05
CA THR A 65 -2.28 27.15 -32.56
C THR A 65 -3.01 27.99 -33.62
N ASN A 66 -2.96 27.61 -34.90
CA ASN A 66 -3.48 28.44 -36.00
C ASN A 66 -4.78 27.97 -36.68
N GLU A 67 -5.38 26.81 -36.35
CA GLU A 67 -6.45 26.25 -37.20
C GLU A 67 -7.82 25.93 -36.57
N TYR A 68 -8.06 26.08 -35.26
CA TYR A 68 -9.37 25.73 -34.70
C TYR A 68 -9.91 26.76 -33.70
N SER A 69 -11.02 27.40 -34.07
CA SER A 69 -11.76 28.36 -33.24
C SER A 69 -12.67 27.67 -32.21
N ASP A 70 -12.85 28.32 -31.06
CA ASP A 70 -13.68 27.90 -29.91
C ASP A 70 -15.14 27.49 -30.26
N SER A 71 -15.65 27.88 -31.43
CA SER A 71 -17.06 27.70 -31.84
C SER A 71 -17.49 26.24 -32.11
N TRP A 72 -16.57 25.34 -32.45
CA TRP A 72 -16.93 23.95 -32.77
C TRP A 72 -17.31 23.12 -31.52
N ILE A 73 -16.70 23.44 -30.39
CA ILE A 73 -16.83 22.70 -29.12
C ILE A 73 -18.17 23.00 -28.43
N ASP A 74 -18.64 24.24 -28.48
CA ASP A 74 -19.95 24.60 -27.93
C ASP A 74 -21.10 23.86 -28.63
N SER A 75 -20.98 23.63 -29.95
CA SER A 75 -22.00 22.93 -30.75
C SER A 75 -22.01 21.40 -30.55
N SER A 76 -20.87 20.80 -30.22
CA SER A 76 -20.71 19.36 -30.03
C SER A 76 -20.93 18.94 -28.57
N LEU A 77 -20.61 19.80 -27.60
CA LEU A 77 -20.98 19.60 -26.19
C LEU A 77 -22.50 19.66 -26.02
N THR A 78 -23.19 20.65 -26.60
CA THR A 78 -24.65 20.87 -26.41
C THR A 78 -25.53 19.70 -26.84
N ASN A 79 -25.09 18.87 -27.79
CA ASN A 79 -25.84 17.69 -28.29
C ASN A 79 -25.36 16.33 -27.74
N SER A 80 -24.35 16.31 -26.85
CA SER A 80 -23.81 15.07 -26.29
C SER A 80 -24.59 14.58 -25.05
N PRO A 81 -24.54 13.28 -24.70
CA PRO A 81 -25.18 12.76 -23.49
C PRO A 81 -24.72 13.52 -22.24
N VAL A 82 -25.62 13.74 -21.28
CA VAL A 82 -25.34 14.50 -20.04
C VAL A 82 -24.12 13.96 -19.28
N SER A 83 -23.85 12.66 -19.34
CA SER A 83 -22.64 12.02 -18.77
C SER A 83 -21.34 12.49 -19.45
N TRP A 84 -21.36 12.70 -20.77
CA TRP A 84 -20.23 13.18 -21.56
C TRP A 84 -19.93 14.66 -21.30
N GLN A 85 -20.97 15.50 -21.29
CA GLN A 85 -20.81 16.92 -20.93
C GLN A 85 -20.22 17.07 -19.53
N LYS A 86 -20.67 16.26 -18.57
CA LYS A 86 -20.12 16.24 -17.21
C LYS A 86 -18.66 15.73 -17.20
N PHE A 87 -18.32 14.74 -18.03
CA PHE A 87 -16.96 14.20 -18.15
C PHE A 87 -15.99 15.27 -18.67
N CYS A 88 -16.34 15.92 -19.79
CA CYS A 88 -15.54 17.01 -20.36
C CYS A 88 -15.42 18.21 -19.41
N ARG A 89 -16.50 18.58 -18.70
CA ARG A 89 -16.45 19.62 -17.66
C ARG A 89 -15.55 19.23 -16.50
N GLY A 90 -15.59 17.97 -16.05
CA GLY A 90 -14.71 17.46 -15.01
C GLY A 90 -13.24 17.47 -15.44
N LEU A 91 -12.94 17.08 -16.67
CA LEU A 91 -11.60 17.14 -17.25
C LEU A 91 -11.05 18.57 -17.35
N SER A 92 -11.90 19.53 -17.74
CA SER A 92 -11.54 20.96 -17.79
C SER A 92 -11.23 21.58 -16.42
N TRP A 93 -11.61 20.88 -15.34
CA TRP A 93 -11.32 21.27 -13.96
C TRP A 93 -9.96 20.75 -13.47
N ILE A 94 -9.40 19.75 -14.16
CA ILE A 94 -8.16 19.06 -13.75
C ILE A 94 -6.97 19.55 -14.56
N PHE A 95 -7.16 19.84 -15.84
CA PHE A 95 -6.12 20.34 -16.74
C PHE A 95 -6.54 21.67 -17.36
N ASN A 96 -5.56 22.47 -17.79
CA ASN A 96 -5.82 23.74 -18.43
C ASN A 96 -6.53 23.50 -19.80
N SER A 97 -7.65 24.18 -20.06
CA SER A 97 -8.52 23.89 -21.22
C SER A 97 -7.79 23.96 -22.57
N LYS A 98 -6.71 24.74 -22.65
CA LYS A 98 -5.86 24.90 -23.84
C LYS A 98 -4.97 23.68 -24.15
N GLU A 99 -4.68 22.83 -23.18
CA GLU A 99 -3.80 21.65 -23.32
C GLU A 99 -4.58 20.37 -23.63
N ILE A 100 -5.79 20.26 -23.06
CA ILE A 100 -6.69 19.13 -23.28
C ILE A 100 -7.31 19.14 -24.67
N LEU A 101 -7.67 20.33 -25.16
CA LEU A 101 -8.46 20.49 -26.38
C LEU A 101 -7.81 19.79 -27.57
N PRO A 102 -6.52 19.99 -27.87
CA PRO A 102 -5.86 19.32 -28.99
C PRO A 102 -5.84 17.78 -28.84
N ILE A 103 -5.69 17.27 -27.62
CA ILE A 103 -5.61 15.82 -27.33
C ILE A 103 -6.97 15.15 -27.53
N LEU A 104 -8.03 15.74 -26.95
CA LEU A 104 -9.40 15.25 -27.14
C LEU A 104 -9.80 15.39 -28.61
N THR A 105 -9.52 16.51 -29.26
CA THR A 105 -9.91 16.75 -30.67
C THR A 105 -9.17 15.79 -31.61
N LYS A 106 -7.87 15.53 -31.41
CA LYS A 106 -7.09 14.60 -32.25
C LYS A 106 -7.56 13.15 -32.13
N GLN A 107 -7.86 12.67 -30.92
CA GLN A 107 -8.35 11.30 -30.73
C GLN A 107 -9.84 11.13 -31.07
N PHE A 108 -10.68 12.16 -30.88
CA PHE A 108 -12.10 12.11 -31.23
C PHE A 108 -12.40 12.34 -32.71
N VAL A 109 -11.60 13.14 -33.43
CA VAL A 109 -11.78 13.34 -34.88
C VAL A 109 -11.57 12.04 -35.67
N GLN A 110 -10.81 11.07 -35.13
CA GLN A 110 -10.63 9.76 -35.74
C GLN A 110 -11.68 8.71 -35.35
N LEU A 111 -12.58 9.01 -34.42
CA LEU A 111 -13.66 8.10 -34.05
C LEU A 111 -14.85 8.30 -35.01
N PRO A 112 -15.26 7.27 -35.78
CA PRO A 112 -16.42 7.36 -36.65
C PRO A 112 -17.64 7.92 -35.89
N GLN A 113 -18.36 8.89 -36.48
CA GLN A 113 -19.55 9.49 -35.87
C GLN A 113 -20.62 8.45 -35.45
N ASP A 114 -20.56 7.25 -36.02
CA ASP A 114 -21.37 6.07 -35.68
C ASP A 114 -21.08 5.47 -34.29
N LEU A 115 -20.12 5.98 -33.52
CA LEU A 115 -19.87 5.62 -32.12
C LEU A 115 -20.76 6.36 -31.12
N ILE A 116 -21.31 7.52 -31.50
CA ILE A 116 -22.14 8.36 -30.63
C ILE A 116 -23.59 7.85 -30.56
N TYR A 117 -24.00 7.03 -31.54
CA TYR A 117 -25.32 6.38 -31.58
C TYR A 117 -25.18 4.87 -31.28
N PHE A 118 -25.93 4.41 -30.28
CA PHE A 118 -26.31 3.01 -29.97
C PHE A 118 -25.56 2.14 -28.92
N GLN A 119 -26.43 1.45 -28.17
CA GLN A 119 -26.31 0.65 -26.95
C GLN A 119 -25.53 -0.69 -27.01
N LYS A 120 -24.78 -1.01 -28.07
CA LYS A 120 -24.01 -2.29 -28.15
C LYS A 120 -22.51 -2.17 -27.82
N LYS A 121 -22.03 -1.01 -27.35
CA LYS A 121 -20.61 -0.61 -27.26
C LYS A 121 -20.08 -0.28 -25.85
N SER A 122 -20.50 -0.99 -24.79
CA SER A 122 -19.92 -0.74 -23.45
C SER A 122 -18.40 -0.93 -23.42
N VAL A 123 -17.89 -1.94 -24.14
CA VAL A 123 -16.45 -2.23 -24.20
C VAL A 123 -15.69 -1.18 -25.03
N GLN A 124 -16.16 -0.79 -26.21
CA GLN A 124 -15.44 0.17 -27.06
C GLN A 124 -15.46 1.59 -26.51
N ALA A 125 -16.58 2.03 -25.93
CA ALA A 125 -16.63 3.31 -25.21
C ALA A 125 -15.71 3.27 -23.99
N PHE A 126 -15.69 2.15 -23.25
CA PHE A 126 -14.76 1.95 -22.15
C PHE A 126 -13.29 1.98 -22.63
N THR A 127 -12.95 1.36 -23.76
CA THR A 127 -11.59 1.39 -24.33
C THR A 127 -11.16 2.79 -24.76
N VAL A 128 -12.04 3.56 -25.40
CA VAL A 128 -11.76 4.96 -25.79
C VAL A 128 -11.56 5.83 -24.55
N ILE A 129 -12.45 5.69 -23.57
CA ILE A 129 -12.31 6.36 -22.27
C ILE A 129 -11.03 5.92 -21.57
N LEU A 130 -10.68 4.63 -21.63
CA LEU A 130 -9.43 4.08 -21.12
C LEU A 130 -8.25 4.79 -21.77
N GLN A 131 -8.25 4.90 -23.10
CA GLN A 131 -7.21 5.52 -23.90
C GLN A 131 -7.06 7.02 -23.59
N ILE A 132 -8.18 7.71 -23.37
CA ILE A 132 -8.19 9.11 -22.95
C ILE A 132 -7.62 9.24 -21.53
N LEU A 133 -8.02 8.40 -20.59
CA LEU A 133 -7.45 8.41 -19.24
C LEU A 133 -5.97 8.06 -19.23
N ILE A 134 -5.56 7.13 -20.09
CA ILE A 134 -4.20 6.73 -20.37
C ILE A 134 -3.41 7.97 -20.82
N GLU A 135 -3.85 8.66 -21.88
CA GLU A 135 -3.18 9.90 -22.33
C GLU A 135 -3.17 10.98 -21.25
N LEU A 136 -4.28 11.17 -20.55
CA LEU A 136 -4.37 12.14 -19.46
C LEU A 136 -3.42 11.83 -18.30
N CYS A 137 -3.16 10.55 -17.99
CA CYS A 137 -2.13 10.18 -17.00
C CYS A 137 -0.74 10.63 -17.45
N ARG A 138 -0.44 10.59 -18.76
CA ARG A 138 0.90 10.92 -19.27
C ARG A 138 1.21 12.41 -19.22
N VAL A 139 0.19 13.24 -19.47
CA VAL A 139 0.30 14.71 -19.48
C VAL A 139 -0.15 15.37 -18.17
N SER A 140 -0.51 14.61 -17.14
CA SER A 140 -0.94 15.21 -15.86
C SER A 140 0.24 15.54 -14.96
N ASP A 141 0.44 16.83 -14.72
CA ASP A 141 1.30 17.32 -13.62
C ASP A 141 0.73 17.02 -12.22
N CYS A 142 -0.49 16.46 -12.13
CA CYS A 142 -1.16 16.14 -10.88
C CYS A 142 -1.89 14.78 -10.95
N PRO A 143 -1.15 13.65 -10.94
CA PRO A 143 -1.71 12.31 -11.04
C PRO A 143 -2.74 11.98 -9.95
N SER A 144 -2.60 12.56 -8.75
CA SER A 144 -3.56 12.46 -7.65
C SER A 144 -4.95 13.05 -7.99
N ARG A 145 -5.02 14.11 -8.80
CA ARG A 145 -6.28 14.69 -9.27
C ARG A 145 -6.94 13.82 -10.33
N LEU A 146 -6.15 13.21 -11.20
CA LEU A 146 -6.65 12.25 -12.18
C LEU A 146 -7.15 10.97 -11.49
N LEU A 147 -6.43 10.49 -10.48
CA LEU A 147 -6.88 9.42 -9.58
C LEU A 147 -8.22 9.76 -8.94
N LYS A 148 -8.36 10.97 -8.40
CA LYS A 148 -9.60 11.47 -7.81
C LYS A 148 -10.72 11.53 -8.86
N PHE A 149 -10.41 11.92 -10.08
CA PHE A 149 -11.36 11.97 -11.18
C PHE A 149 -11.80 10.59 -11.64
N ILE A 150 -10.87 9.66 -11.88
CA ILE A 150 -11.20 8.27 -12.20
C ILE A 150 -12.05 7.69 -11.07
N SER A 151 -11.63 7.88 -9.83
CA SER A 151 -12.38 7.46 -8.65
C SER A 151 -13.80 8.04 -8.68
N ASN A 152 -13.97 9.36 -8.84
CA ASN A 152 -15.27 10.03 -8.70
C ASN A 152 -16.19 9.92 -9.93
N PHE A 153 -15.61 9.72 -11.12
CA PHE A 153 -16.30 9.91 -12.38
C PHE A 153 -16.48 8.60 -13.17
N MET A 154 -15.50 7.69 -13.08
CA MET A 154 -15.51 6.42 -13.82
C MET A 154 -16.12 5.28 -13.03
N LEU A 155 -16.06 5.36 -11.70
CA LEU A 155 -16.72 4.38 -10.85
C LEU A 155 -18.19 4.77 -10.69
N PRO A 156 -19.13 3.88 -11.04
CA PRO A 156 -20.55 4.09 -10.77
C PRO A 156 -20.77 4.47 -9.31
N LYS A 157 -21.80 5.28 -9.01
CA LYS A 157 -22.07 5.63 -7.60
C LYS A 157 -22.30 4.41 -6.69
N THR A 158 -22.79 3.33 -7.28
CA THR A 158 -22.99 2.03 -6.62
C THR A 158 -21.69 1.31 -6.28
N TYR A 159 -20.54 1.70 -6.84
CA TYR A 159 -19.22 1.24 -6.40
C TYR A 159 -18.71 2.01 -5.17
N PHE A 160 -19.30 3.18 -4.85
CA PHE A 160 -19.07 3.85 -3.56
C PHE A 160 -20.03 3.36 -2.49
N GLU A 161 -21.03 2.55 -2.84
CA GLU A 161 -21.71 1.78 -1.82
C GLU A 161 -20.71 0.74 -1.30
N PRO A 162 -20.40 0.75 0.00
CA PRO A 162 -19.42 -0.15 0.57
C PRO A 162 -19.79 -1.60 0.26
N ILE A 163 -18.95 -2.32 -0.48
CA ILE A 163 -19.20 -3.71 -0.89
C ILE A 163 -19.36 -4.59 0.36
N THR A 164 -18.66 -4.21 1.43
CA THR A 164 -18.83 -4.79 2.77
C THR A 164 -20.27 -4.75 3.30
N SER A 165 -21.09 -3.73 3.00
CA SER A 165 -22.50 -3.72 3.40
C SER A 165 -23.36 -4.67 2.55
N GLN A 166 -22.91 -4.96 1.32
CA GLN A 166 -23.58 -5.88 0.40
C GLN A 166 -23.07 -7.34 0.53
N CYS A 167 -22.15 -7.62 1.45
CA CYS A 167 -21.53 -8.93 1.62
C CYS A 167 -22.56 -10.07 1.74
N GLU A 168 -22.72 -10.86 0.68
CA GLU A 168 -23.69 -11.96 0.66
C GLU A 168 -23.38 -13.05 1.70
N PHE A 169 -22.11 -13.15 2.09
CA PHE A 169 -21.61 -14.22 2.94
C PHE A 169 -22.08 -14.09 4.40
N MET A 170 -22.35 -12.87 4.88
CA MET A 170 -22.73 -12.66 6.28
C MET A 170 -23.34 -11.28 6.53
N SER A 171 -24.60 -11.27 7.00
CA SER A 171 -25.24 -10.07 7.55
C SER A 171 -25.08 -10.02 9.07
N PHE A 172 -25.18 -11.16 9.73
CA PHE A 172 -25.14 -11.24 11.18
C PHE A 172 -24.64 -12.61 11.64
N ALA A 173 -23.84 -12.65 12.70
CA ALA A 173 -23.50 -13.92 13.35
C ALA A 173 -23.39 -13.75 14.86
N SER A 174 -23.91 -14.73 15.59
CA SER A 174 -23.83 -14.74 17.05
C SER A 174 -23.94 -16.17 17.59
N PRO A 175 -23.23 -16.52 18.67
CA PRO A 175 -23.52 -17.70 19.43
C PRO A 175 -24.85 -17.55 20.15
N ILE A 176 -25.60 -18.63 20.10
CA ILE A 176 -26.96 -18.73 20.57
C ILE A 176 -27.11 -19.97 21.43
N LYS A 177 -28.05 -19.90 22.36
CA LYS A 177 -28.55 -21.06 23.06
C LYS A 177 -29.85 -21.50 22.41
N LEU A 178 -29.80 -22.64 21.73
CA LEU A 178 -30.99 -23.27 21.16
C LEU A 178 -31.85 -23.81 22.29
N TYR A 179 -33.16 -23.57 22.23
CA TYR A 179 -34.11 -24.19 23.15
C TYR A 179 -34.72 -25.43 22.51
N LYS A 180 -35.13 -26.37 23.37
CA LYS A 180 -35.87 -27.55 22.95
C LYS A 180 -37.12 -27.11 22.19
N ASN A 181 -37.23 -27.55 20.94
CA ASN A 181 -38.40 -27.37 20.09
C ASN A 181 -38.57 -28.64 19.23
N ILE A 182 -39.40 -28.57 18.18
CA ILE A 182 -39.62 -29.70 17.26
C ILE A 182 -38.32 -30.14 16.56
N LEU A 183 -37.39 -29.21 16.34
CA LEU A 183 -36.14 -29.45 15.61
C LEU A 183 -34.99 -29.90 16.52
N PHE A 184 -34.98 -29.49 17.79
CA PHE A 184 -33.87 -29.75 18.72
C PHE A 184 -34.35 -30.53 19.96
N SER A 185 -33.82 -31.73 20.15
CA SER A 185 -34.21 -32.63 21.25
C SER A 185 -33.72 -32.15 22.63
N LYS A 186 -32.62 -31.40 22.68
CA LYS A 186 -32.01 -30.83 23.89
C LYS A 186 -31.52 -29.40 23.63
N PRO A 187 -31.45 -28.55 24.67
CA PRO A 187 -30.77 -27.27 24.56
C PRO A 187 -29.29 -27.48 24.22
N GLU A 188 -28.78 -26.73 23.25
CA GLU A 188 -27.40 -26.81 22.78
C GLU A 188 -26.87 -25.40 22.51
N ASP A 189 -25.60 -25.17 22.83
CA ASP A 189 -24.90 -23.96 22.43
C ASP A 189 -24.45 -24.10 20.97
N ALA A 190 -24.86 -23.17 20.14
CA ALA A 190 -24.66 -23.18 18.71
C ALA A 190 -24.27 -21.77 18.22
N TRP A 191 -23.96 -21.64 16.94
CA TRP A 191 -23.84 -20.37 16.24
C TRP A 191 -24.99 -20.23 15.26
N ALA A 192 -25.59 -19.05 15.20
CA ALA A 192 -26.51 -18.67 14.15
C ALA A 192 -25.85 -17.63 13.26
N ILE A 193 -25.82 -17.91 11.96
CA ILE A 193 -25.31 -17.03 10.91
C ILE A 193 -26.49 -16.67 10.02
N LEU A 194 -26.75 -15.38 9.86
CA LEU A 194 -27.73 -14.82 8.95
C LEU A 194 -26.97 -14.21 7.76
N THR A 195 -27.47 -14.43 6.56
CA THR A 195 -26.97 -13.77 5.34
C THR A 195 -27.88 -12.61 4.94
N ASN A 196 -27.39 -11.74 4.06
CA ASN A 196 -28.19 -10.66 3.46
C ASN A 196 -29.42 -11.20 2.70
N LYS A 197 -29.37 -12.44 2.22
CA LYS A 197 -30.48 -13.13 1.53
C LYS A 197 -31.54 -13.70 2.50
N LYS A 198 -31.47 -13.33 3.80
CA LYS A 198 -32.31 -13.88 4.87
C LYS A 198 -32.20 -15.40 4.99
N HIS A 199 -31.05 -15.97 4.64
CA HIS A 199 -30.75 -17.37 4.86
C HIS A 199 -30.07 -17.54 6.22
N LEU A 200 -30.60 -18.42 7.05
CA LEU A 200 -30.09 -18.77 8.37
C LEU A 200 -29.36 -20.11 8.32
N THR A 201 -28.13 -20.10 8.78
CA THR A 201 -27.32 -21.30 9.03
C THR A 201 -27.06 -21.41 10.52
N VAL A 202 -27.45 -22.55 11.12
CA VAL A 202 -27.18 -22.86 12.52
C VAL A 202 -26.08 -23.92 12.59
N LEU A 203 -24.95 -23.59 13.22
CA LEU A 203 -23.78 -24.45 13.35
C LEU A 203 -23.62 -24.95 14.79
N SER A 204 -23.35 -26.24 14.99
CA SER A 204 -22.98 -26.73 16.32
C SER A 204 -21.57 -26.25 16.66
N ASN A 205 -21.30 -26.01 17.94
CA ASN A 205 -19.94 -25.83 18.42
C ASN A 205 -19.06 -27.09 18.22
N LYS A 206 -19.65 -28.25 17.91
CA LYS A 206 -18.95 -29.54 17.81
C LYS A 206 -18.73 -30.02 16.37
N THR A 207 -19.45 -29.47 15.39
CA THR A 207 -19.44 -29.97 14.01
C THR A 207 -19.24 -28.83 13.03
N THR A 208 -18.46 -29.09 11.98
CA THR A 208 -18.32 -28.17 10.84
C THR A 208 -19.56 -28.14 9.95
N LYS A 209 -20.36 -29.22 9.99
CA LYS A 209 -21.61 -29.30 9.24
C LYS A 209 -22.71 -28.46 9.93
N PRO A 210 -23.52 -27.74 9.15
CA PRO A 210 -24.72 -27.09 9.66
C PRO A 210 -25.65 -28.11 10.32
N ILE A 211 -26.16 -27.74 11.50
CA ILE A 211 -27.28 -28.45 12.11
C ILE A 211 -28.56 -28.13 11.33
N TYR A 212 -28.68 -26.88 10.87
CA TYR A 212 -29.89 -26.40 10.22
C TYR A 212 -29.59 -25.28 9.23
N GLU A 213 -30.25 -25.29 8.07
CA GLU A 213 -30.15 -24.28 7.03
C GLU A 213 -31.54 -23.96 6.49
N VAL A 214 -31.94 -22.69 6.49
CA VAL A 214 -33.29 -22.32 6.09
C VAL A 214 -33.41 -20.85 5.67
N ASP A 215 -34.32 -20.58 4.75
CA ASP A 215 -34.74 -19.22 4.46
C ASP A 215 -35.73 -18.69 5.49
N ILE A 216 -35.53 -17.45 5.91
CA ILE A 216 -36.34 -16.75 6.90
C ILE A 216 -37.42 -15.91 6.23
N GLU A 217 -38.61 -15.95 6.83
CA GLU A 217 -39.71 -15.05 6.52
C GLU A 217 -39.73 -13.85 7.49
N SER A 218 -39.68 -14.12 8.80
CA SER A 218 -39.65 -13.07 9.82
C SER A 218 -38.85 -13.46 11.08
N ILE A 219 -38.48 -12.45 11.83
CA ILE A 219 -37.70 -12.43 13.07
C ILE A 219 -38.52 -11.55 14.03
N SER A 220 -38.74 -12.02 15.25
CA SER A 220 -39.47 -11.33 16.29
C SER A 220 -38.82 -11.61 17.64
N GLN A 221 -39.16 -10.82 18.66
CA GLN A 221 -38.72 -11.08 20.04
C GLN A 221 -39.90 -11.37 20.94
N SER A 222 -39.74 -12.36 21.82
CA SER A 222 -40.70 -12.65 22.88
C SER A 222 -39.95 -13.11 24.13
N PHE A 223 -40.20 -12.44 25.26
CA PHE A 223 -39.58 -12.77 26.56
C PHE A 223 -38.04 -12.89 26.52
N GLY A 224 -37.36 -11.97 25.83
CA GLY A 224 -35.91 -11.98 25.69
C GLY A 224 -35.35 -13.10 24.81
N LYS A 225 -36.19 -13.79 24.04
CA LYS A 225 -35.81 -14.80 23.05
C LYS A 225 -36.11 -14.29 21.65
N ILE A 226 -35.25 -14.63 20.71
CA ILE A 226 -35.46 -14.40 19.27
C ILE A 226 -36.28 -15.57 18.73
N ARG A 227 -37.37 -15.25 18.06
CA ARG A 227 -38.27 -16.16 17.37
C ARG A 227 -38.17 -15.89 15.87
N ILE A 228 -37.71 -16.89 15.13
CA ILE A 228 -37.58 -16.86 13.68
C ILE A 228 -38.67 -17.75 13.07
N ILE A 229 -39.44 -17.18 12.15
CA ILE A 229 -40.40 -17.90 11.32
C ILE A 229 -39.74 -18.10 9.96
N THR A 230 -39.62 -19.36 9.55
CA THR A 230 -39.03 -19.73 8.26
C THR A 230 -40.06 -19.63 7.14
N LYS A 231 -39.61 -19.62 5.87
CA LYS A 231 -40.51 -19.73 4.71
C LYS A 231 -41.35 -21.02 4.72
N GLN A 232 -40.87 -22.06 5.40
CA GLN A 232 -41.59 -23.32 5.59
C GLN A 232 -42.58 -23.27 6.77
N LYS A 233 -42.82 -22.09 7.35
CA LYS A 233 -43.66 -21.87 8.54
C LYS A 233 -43.20 -22.65 9.78
N THR A 234 -41.92 -23.03 9.83
CA THR A 234 -41.31 -23.60 11.04
C THR A 234 -40.83 -22.49 11.96
N GLU A 235 -40.94 -22.73 13.27
CA GLU A 235 -40.54 -21.76 14.30
C GLU A 235 -39.22 -22.19 14.96
N ILE A 236 -38.23 -21.31 14.91
CA ILE A 236 -36.94 -21.47 15.59
C ILE A 236 -36.86 -20.45 16.71
N VAL A 237 -36.57 -20.91 17.93
CA VAL A 237 -36.47 -20.05 19.11
C VAL A 237 -35.10 -20.22 19.75
N PHE A 238 -34.39 -19.12 19.92
CA PHE A 238 -33.10 -19.09 20.61
C PHE A 238 -32.94 -17.84 21.46
N LYS A 239 -31.95 -17.85 22.34
CA LYS A 239 -31.51 -16.67 23.10
C LYS A 239 -30.04 -16.42 22.80
N CYS A 240 -29.68 -15.17 22.52
CA CYS A 240 -28.29 -14.80 22.34
C CYS A 240 -27.56 -14.76 23.68
N SER A 241 -26.24 -14.83 23.64
CA SER A 241 -25.38 -14.73 24.83
C SER A 241 -25.55 -13.43 25.61
N ASP A 242 -25.90 -12.33 24.94
CA ASP A 242 -26.06 -11.00 25.54
C ASP A 242 -27.23 -10.22 24.90
N ASP A 243 -27.67 -9.18 25.62
CA ASP A 243 -28.81 -8.34 25.21
C ASP A 243 -28.49 -7.44 24.01
N VAL A 244 -27.22 -7.11 23.78
CA VAL A 244 -26.78 -6.34 22.63
C VAL A 244 -27.02 -7.16 21.35
N ALA A 245 -26.57 -8.42 21.33
CA ALA A 245 -26.80 -9.35 20.24
C ALA A 245 -28.30 -9.57 20.00
N ASN A 246 -29.10 -9.73 21.07
CA ASN A 246 -30.57 -9.84 20.94
C ASN A 246 -31.17 -8.60 20.25
N ASN A 247 -30.76 -7.40 20.64
CA ASN A 247 -31.24 -6.15 20.02
C ASN A 247 -30.82 -6.02 18.56
N LEU A 248 -29.61 -6.46 18.22
CA LEU A 248 -29.11 -6.42 16.84
C LEU A 248 -29.85 -7.42 15.93
N TRP A 249 -30.19 -8.62 16.40
CA TRP A 249 -31.03 -9.56 15.65
C TRP A 249 -32.37 -8.95 15.23
N LEU A 250 -32.98 -8.11 16.07
CA LEU A 250 -34.25 -7.47 15.74
C LEU A 250 -34.10 -6.37 14.70
N ARG A 251 -33.03 -5.60 14.83
CA ARG A 251 -32.69 -4.54 13.88
C ARG A 251 -32.21 -5.10 12.54
N SER A 252 -31.77 -6.37 12.47
CA SER A 252 -31.32 -7.02 11.22
C SER A 252 -32.40 -7.07 10.13
N GLN A 253 -33.67 -6.84 10.48
CA GLN A 253 -34.76 -6.70 9.52
C GLN A 253 -34.89 -5.31 8.90
N VAL A 254 -34.39 -4.27 9.57
CA VAL A 254 -34.74 -2.87 9.33
C VAL A 254 -33.55 -2.08 8.76
N THR A 255 -32.33 -2.53 9.04
CA THR A 255 -31.09 -1.82 8.68
C THR A 255 -30.09 -2.77 8.06
N ASP A 256 -29.22 -2.25 7.18
CA ASP A 256 -27.96 -2.86 6.76
C ASP A 256 -27.01 -2.96 7.95
N LEU A 257 -27.39 -3.75 8.94
CA LEU A 257 -26.60 -4.00 10.11
C LEU A 257 -25.40 -4.81 9.69
N MET A 258 -24.23 -4.28 9.98
CA MET A 258 -22.99 -4.98 9.72
C MET A 258 -22.78 -6.03 10.79
N TRP A 259 -22.42 -7.25 10.36
CA TRP A 259 -21.96 -8.33 11.25
C TRP A 259 -20.81 -7.88 12.18
N LEU A 260 -20.09 -6.81 11.86
CA LEU A 260 -19.11 -6.17 12.74
C LEU A 260 -19.72 -5.64 14.05
N ASP A 261 -20.95 -5.12 14.01
CA ASP A 261 -21.67 -4.68 15.22
C ASP A 261 -22.01 -5.87 16.11
N SER A 262 -22.19 -7.05 15.49
CA SER A 262 -22.50 -8.31 16.14
C SER A 262 -21.30 -9.03 16.71
N LEU A 263 -20.08 -8.47 16.65
CA LEU A 263 -18.90 -9.02 17.32
C LEU A 263 -18.88 -8.58 18.78
N THR A 264 -18.75 -9.47 19.76
CA THR A 264 -18.63 -9.12 21.18
C THR A 264 -17.48 -9.90 21.82
N PRO A 265 -16.79 -9.34 22.84
CA PRO A 265 -15.65 -9.99 23.50
C PRO A 265 -15.97 -11.36 24.11
N SER A 266 -17.24 -11.62 24.42
CA SER A 266 -17.69 -12.92 24.93
C SER A 266 -17.63 -14.05 23.90
N PHE A 267 -17.33 -13.76 22.62
CA PHE A 267 -17.19 -14.74 21.53
C PHE A 267 -15.79 -15.33 21.38
N SER A 268 -14.79 -14.77 22.07
CA SER A 268 -13.35 -14.86 21.81
C SER A 268 -12.67 -16.23 21.93
N LYS A 269 -13.37 -17.37 21.92
CA LYS A 269 -12.70 -18.67 22.14
C LYS A 269 -12.95 -19.74 21.08
N ASN A 270 -14.16 -19.85 20.52
CA ASN A 270 -14.51 -20.94 19.60
C ASN A 270 -15.36 -20.44 18.42
N TYR A 271 -14.72 -19.83 17.42
CA TYR A 271 -15.39 -19.48 16.17
C TYR A 271 -15.57 -20.73 15.29
N PRO A 272 -16.74 -20.93 14.66
CA PRO A 272 -16.91 -21.98 13.66
C PRO A 272 -16.00 -21.75 12.45
N PRO A 273 -15.41 -22.79 11.86
CA PRO A 273 -14.56 -22.65 10.67
C PRO A 273 -15.25 -21.92 9.51
N ASN A 274 -16.54 -22.19 9.26
CA ASN A 274 -17.30 -21.51 8.21
C ASN A 274 -17.43 -20.00 8.47
N PHE A 275 -17.55 -19.60 9.74
CA PHE A 275 -17.60 -18.20 10.13
C PHE A 275 -16.23 -17.54 9.91
N LEU A 276 -15.14 -18.19 10.30
CA LEU A 276 -13.77 -17.70 10.04
C LEU A 276 -13.49 -17.56 8.54
N TYR A 277 -13.94 -18.51 7.73
CA TYR A 277 -13.82 -18.45 6.28
C TYR A 277 -14.60 -17.27 5.67
N ALA A 278 -15.85 -17.06 6.11
CA ALA A 278 -16.66 -15.94 5.65
C ALA A 278 -16.08 -14.59 6.12
N PHE A 279 -15.59 -14.51 7.35
CA PHE A 279 -14.86 -13.37 7.88
C PHE A 279 -13.65 -13.03 7.01
N SER A 280 -12.78 -14.01 6.73
CA SER A 280 -11.59 -13.80 5.93
C SER A 280 -11.89 -13.46 4.47
N SER A 281 -12.96 -14.02 3.91
CA SER A 281 -13.44 -13.61 2.58
C SER A 281 -13.91 -12.15 2.57
N THR A 282 -14.50 -11.68 3.67
CA THR A 282 -14.97 -10.29 3.83
C THR A 282 -13.81 -9.31 4.02
N LEU A 283 -12.70 -9.73 4.65
CA LEU A 283 -11.49 -8.90 4.79
C LEU A 283 -10.95 -8.39 3.44
N TYR A 284 -11.06 -9.21 2.38
CA TYR A 284 -10.49 -8.92 1.06
C TYR A 284 -11.53 -8.55 0.01
N LEU A 285 -12.67 -8.02 0.43
CA LEU A 285 -13.56 -7.32 -0.50
C LEU A 285 -12.79 -6.19 -1.19
N ASP A 286 -13.21 -5.81 -2.40
CA ASP A 286 -12.43 -4.92 -3.26
C ASP A 286 -12.28 -3.49 -2.68
N ASP A 287 -13.09 -3.14 -1.68
CA ASP A 287 -13.02 -1.88 -0.94
C ASP A 287 -11.94 -1.85 0.16
N MET A 288 -11.43 -3.01 0.61
CA MET A 288 -10.46 -3.16 1.69
C MET A 288 -10.79 -2.35 2.96
N LEU A 289 -12.06 -1.97 3.18
CA LEU A 289 -12.43 -1.04 4.25
C LEU A 289 -12.14 -1.60 5.63
N ILE A 290 -12.28 -2.91 5.80
CA ILE A 290 -11.96 -3.57 7.06
C ILE A 290 -10.46 -3.50 7.34
N ILE A 291 -9.61 -3.74 6.33
CA ILE A 291 -8.15 -3.64 6.48
C ILE A 291 -7.73 -2.19 6.75
N GLN A 292 -8.34 -1.22 6.07
CA GLN A 292 -8.06 0.19 6.32
C GLN A 292 -8.49 0.60 7.73
N ALA A 293 -9.66 0.14 8.20
CA ALA A 293 -10.13 0.43 9.55
C ALA A 293 -9.23 -0.23 10.59
N LEU A 294 -8.76 -1.45 10.33
CA LEU A 294 -7.80 -2.17 11.16
C LEU A 294 -6.50 -1.37 11.28
N PHE A 295 -5.92 -0.88 10.18
CA PHE A 295 -4.72 -0.05 10.16
C PHE A 295 -4.91 1.34 10.78
N SER A 296 -6.15 1.85 10.83
CA SER A 296 -6.46 3.13 11.47
C SER A 296 -6.60 3.03 12.99
N ILE A 297 -6.54 1.83 13.57
CA ILE A 297 -6.50 1.65 15.01
C ILE A 297 -5.17 2.20 15.53
N GLN A 298 -5.24 3.16 16.44
CA GLN A 298 -4.06 3.66 17.14
C GLN A 298 -3.64 2.61 18.16
N ILE A 299 -2.59 1.87 17.83
CA ILE A 299 -1.96 0.94 18.74
C ILE A 299 -0.79 1.66 19.41
N SER A 300 -0.81 1.73 20.75
CA SER A 300 0.22 2.41 21.54
C SER A 300 1.63 1.80 21.38
N GLN A 301 1.71 0.54 20.95
CA GLN A 301 2.95 -0.20 20.71
C GLN A 301 3.01 -0.66 19.26
N LEU A 302 3.92 -0.05 18.48
CA LEU A 302 4.09 -0.38 17.05
C LEU A 302 4.54 -1.83 16.81
N GLU A 303 5.16 -2.48 17.81
CA GLU A 303 5.59 -3.88 17.73
C GLU A 303 4.41 -4.87 17.60
N LEU A 304 3.20 -4.47 17.98
CA LEU A 304 2.00 -5.28 17.84
C LEU A 304 1.52 -5.36 16.38
N TRP A 305 2.04 -4.52 15.47
CA TRP A 305 1.71 -4.59 14.05
C TRP A 305 2.35 -5.78 13.34
N ASP A 306 3.55 -6.21 13.76
CA ASP A 306 4.29 -7.27 13.05
C ASP A 306 3.45 -8.58 12.98
N PRO A 307 2.84 -9.08 14.08
CA PRO A 307 1.96 -10.24 14.02
C PRO A 307 0.68 -10.02 13.21
N ILE A 308 0.06 -8.83 13.30
CA ILE A 308 -1.16 -8.51 12.53
C ILE A 308 -0.86 -8.59 11.03
N ILE A 309 0.23 -7.95 10.62
CA ILE A 309 0.69 -7.92 9.23
C ILE A 309 1.02 -9.33 8.73
N ASP A 310 1.73 -10.16 9.51
CA ASP A 310 2.07 -11.51 9.08
C ASP A 310 0.82 -12.37 8.86
N ASN A 311 -0.17 -12.26 9.75
CA ASN A 311 -1.46 -12.93 9.60
C ASN A 311 -2.25 -12.40 8.39
N LEU A 312 -2.24 -11.09 8.12
CA LEU A 312 -2.83 -10.53 6.90
C LEU A 312 -2.10 -11.02 5.63
N ILE A 313 -0.78 -11.15 5.63
CA ILE A 313 -0.05 -11.71 4.49
C ILE A 313 -0.46 -13.18 4.26
N THR A 314 -0.54 -13.97 5.34
CA THR A 314 -0.99 -15.37 5.28
C THR A 314 -2.37 -15.50 4.65
N LEU A 315 -3.34 -14.73 5.17
CA LEU A 315 -4.69 -14.75 4.61
C LEU A 315 -4.70 -14.28 3.15
N SER A 316 -4.00 -13.20 2.83
CA SER A 316 -3.95 -12.68 1.46
C SER A 316 -3.43 -13.70 0.45
N ILE A 317 -2.43 -14.51 0.82
CA ILE A 317 -1.90 -15.57 -0.05
C ILE A 317 -2.95 -16.66 -0.27
N SER A 318 -3.61 -17.11 0.80
CA SER A 318 -4.65 -18.15 0.74
C SER A 318 -5.82 -17.76 -0.16
N TYR A 319 -6.17 -16.48 -0.19
CA TYR A 319 -7.29 -15.96 -0.98
C TYR A 319 -6.86 -15.43 -2.36
N GLY A 320 -5.58 -15.50 -2.71
CA GLY A 320 -5.06 -14.96 -3.98
C GLY A 320 -5.18 -13.43 -4.09
N ARG A 321 -5.12 -12.74 -2.95
CA ARG A 321 -5.32 -11.29 -2.81
C ARG A 321 -4.08 -10.55 -2.28
N LEU A 322 -2.91 -11.19 -2.27
CA LEU A 322 -1.67 -10.54 -1.81
C LEU A 322 -1.32 -9.29 -2.63
N ASP A 323 -1.48 -9.35 -3.94
CA ASP A 323 -1.27 -8.19 -4.83
C ASP A 323 -2.12 -7.00 -4.40
N SER A 324 -3.37 -7.27 -4.01
CA SER A 324 -4.30 -6.25 -3.56
C SER A 324 -3.89 -5.62 -2.23
N LEU A 325 -3.41 -6.43 -1.29
CA LEU A 325 -2.89 -5.94 0.00
C LEU A 325 -1.64 -5.09 -0.21
N VAL A 326 -0.69 -5.59 -1.02
CA VAL A 326 0.56 -4.88 -1.32
C VAL A 326 0.27 -3.56 -2.03
N SER A 327 -0.54 -3.56 -3.09
CA SER A 327 -0.94 -2.32 -3.77
C SER A 327 -1.58 -1.34 -2.79
N PHE A 328 -2.53 -1.78 -1.98
CA PHE A 328 -3.21 -0.91 -1.02
C PHE A 328 -2.22 -0.22 -0.08
N ILE A 329 -1.31 -0.99 0.54
CA ILE A 329 -0.33 -0.46 1.48
C ILE A 329 0.68 0.48 0.78
N SER A 330 1.14 0.13 -0.41
CA SER A 330 2.06 0.97 -1.19
C SER A 330 1.41 2.28 -1.59
N PHE A 331 0.20 2.26 -2.15
CA PHE A 331 -0.50 3.47 -2.56
C PHE A 331 -0.89 4.35 -1.38
N ASP A 332 -1.34 3.75 -0.27
CA ASP A 332 -1.69 4.51 0.95
C ASP A 332 -0.49 5.32 1.46
N GLU A 333 0.69 4.68 1.58
CA GLU A 333 1.93 5.35 2.00
C GLU A 333 2.36 6.47 1.04
N ILE A 334 2.40 6.18 -0.27
CA ILE A 334 2.86 7.16 -1.26
C ILE A 334 1.89 8.33 -1.35
N SER A 335 0.58 8.07 -1.31
CA SER A 335 -0.45 9.13 -1.39
C SER A 335 -0.40 10.12 -0.22
N GLN A 336 0.13 9.70 0.92
CA GLN A 336 0.31 10.53 2.11
C GLN A 336 1.65 11.26 2.12
N THR A 337 2.55 10.95 1.18
CA THR A 337 3.90 11.53 1.11
C THR A 337 3.93 12.68 0.12
N SER A 338 4.10 13.91 0.62
CA SER A 338 4.20 15.11 -0.22
C SER A 338 5.60 15.37 -0.77
N ASP A 339 6.64 15.04 -0.01
CA ASP A 339 8.04 15.20 -0.41
C ASP A 339 8.59 13.85 -0.91
N PRO A 340 8.99 13.75 -2.19
CA PRO A 340 9.62 12.55 -2.75
C PRO A 340 10.81 12.03 -1.95
N ASN A 341 11.53 12.92 -1.25
CA ASN A 341 12.68 12.53 -0.42
C ASN A 341 12.27 11.81 0.87
N LEU A 342 11.02 11.92 1.32
CA LEU A 342 10.53 11.30 2.55
C LEU A 342 9.89 9.92 2.32
N ILE A 343 9.77 9.49 1.06
CA ILE A 343 9.16 8.20 0.70
C ILE A 343 9.85 7.06 1.46
N LEU A 344 9.05 6.30 2.21
CA LEU A 344 9.50 5.16 3.01
C LEU A 344 10.59 5.52 4.02
N ARG A 345 10.69 6.77 4.50
CA ARG A 345 11.64 7.17 5.56
C ARG A 345 11.01 7.30 6.95
N SER A 346 9.71 7.51 7.03
CA SER A 346 8.96 7.55 8.29
C SER A 346 8.80 6.14 8.89
N ASN A 347 8.44 6.03 10.17
CA ASN A 347 8.01 4.76 10.73
C ASN A 347 6.48 4.65 10.55
N SER A 348 6.07 3.91 9.53
CA SER A 348 4.67 3.71 9.15
C SER A 348 4.29 2.24 9.09
N ILE A 349 2.99 1.96 8.95
CA ILE A 349 2.47 0.61 8.73
C ILE A 349 3.09 -0.01 7.49
N CYS A 350 3.33 0.78 6.43
CA CYS A 350 4.02 0.31 5.24
C CYS A 350 5.45 -0.15 5.59
N THR A 351 6.20 0.61 6.37
CA THR A 351 7.56 0.20 6.74
C THR A 351 7.62 -1.02 7.67
N HIS A 352 6.62 -1.21 8.55
CA HIS A 352 6.43 -2.46 9.29
C HIS A 352 6.05 -3.61 8.35
N PHE A 353 5.21 -3.35 7.35
CA PHE A 353 4.87 -4.32 6.32
C PHE A 353 6.11 -4.80 5.57
N LEU A 354 6.98 -3.88 5.13
CA LEU A 354 8.26 -4.20 4.50
C LEU A 354 9.10 -5.13 5.39
N LYS A 355 9.25 -4.79 6.67
CA LYS A 355 10.02 -5.59 7.64
C LYS A 355 9.51 -7.03 7.74
N VAL A 356 8.20 -7.21 7.92
CA VAL A 356 7.60 -8.57 8.00
C VAL A 356 7.73 -9.30 6.67
N TYR A 357 7.50 -8.61 5.56
CA TYR A 357 7.57 -9.16 4.21
C TYR A 357 8.98 -9.69 3.90
N TYR A 358 10.02 -8.93 4.24
CA TYR A 358 11.41 -9.33 4.06
C TYR A 358 11.82 -10.49 4.97
N LYS A 359 11.39 -10.51 6.22
CA LYS A 359 11.63 -11.67 7.10
C LYS A 359 10.98 -12.94 6.58
N ARG A 360 9.83 -12.81 5.92
CA ARG A 360 9.09 -13.95 5.37
C ARG A 360 9.68 -14.47 4.07
N PHE A 361 9.95 -13.60 3.11
CA PHE A 361 10.34 -13.99 1.75
C PHE A 361 11.81 -13.76 1.40
N GLY A 362 12.54 -13.01 2.22
CA GLY A 362 13.93 -12.63 2.00
C GLY A 362 14.96 -13.59 2.58
N LYS A 363 14.55 -14.66 3.29
CA LYS A 363 15.45 -15.53 4.08
C LYS A 363 16.66 -16.02 3.30
N ASP A 364 16.44 -16.54 2.09
CA ASP A 364 17.52 -17.11 1.28
C ASP A 364 18.50 -16.01 0.82
N TYR A 365 18.00 -14.83 0.48
CA TYR A 365 18.84 -13.70 0.11
C TYR A 365 19.62 -13.15 1.31
N ILE A 366 18.97 -13.07 2.47
CA ILE A 366 19.62 -12.68 3.73
C ILE A 366 20.78 -13.63 4.02
N ASN A 367 20.53 -14.94 3.97
CA ASN A 367 21.53 -15.97 4.28
C ASN A 367 22.68 -16.05 3.28
N ASN A 368 22.39 -15.88 1.98
CA ASN A 368 23.37 -16.11 0.92
C ASN A 368 24.06 -14.83 0.41
N VAL A 369 23.54 -13.65 0.73
CA VAL A 369 24.08 -12.36 0.26
C VAL A 369 24.35 -11.42 1.42
N ILE A 370 23.33 -11.11 2.24
CA ILE A 370 23.45 -10.07 3.27
C ILE A 370 24.41 -10.50 4.40
N ILE A 371 24.24 -11.70 4.94
CA ILE A 371 25.08 -12.21 6.04
C ILE A 371 26.56 -12.33 5.60
N PRO A 372 26.90 -12.93 4.44
CA PRO A 372 28.26 -12.93 3.93
C PRO A 372 28.84 -11.53 3.77
N LEU A 373 28.09 -10.58 3.19
CA LEU A 373 28.52 -9.19 3.06
C LEU A 373 28.80 -8.54 4.42
N PHE A 374 27.91 -8.75 5.38
CA PHE A 374 28.09 -8.25 6.74
C PHE A 374 29.37 -8.82 7.39
N ASN A 375 29.65 -10.10 7.18
CA ASN A 375 30.88 -10.73 7.70
C ASN A 375 32.14 -10.15 7.07
N GLU A 376 32.11 -9.76 5.79
CA GLU A 376 33.23 -9.03 5.17
C GLU A 376 33.40 -7.63 5.77
N VAL A 377 32.31 -6.90 5.99
CA VAL A 377 32.34 -5.58 6.66
C VAL A 377 32.87 -5.68 8.09
N CYS A 378 32.61 -6.78 8.78
CA CYS A 378 33.17 -7.04 10.11
C CYS A 378 34.69 -7.17 10.12
N LYS A 379 35.35 -7.40 8.99
CA LYS A 379 36.81 -7.49 8.89
C LYS A 379 37.48 -6.13 8.73
N ILE A 380 36.72 -5.06 8.52
CA ILE A 380 37.26 -3.69 8.46
C ILE A 380 37.88 -3.37 9.84
N PRO A 381 39.13 -2.88 9.90
CA PRO A 381 39.74 -2.42 11.15
C PRO A 381 38.87 -1.37 11.85
N ILE A 382 38.83 -1.41 13.19
CA ILE A 382 37.89 -0.58 13.99
C ILE A 382 38.17 0.90 13.84
N ASP A 383 39.44 1.24 13.64
CA ASP A 383 39.87 2.62 13.56
C ASP A 383 39.53 3.22 12.19
N ASP A 384 39.42 2.40 11.13
CA ASP A 384 39.38 2.83 9.72
C ASP A 384 38.16 3.66 9.30
N ILE A 385 36.98 3.50 9.90
CA ILE A 385 35.75 4.18 9.42
C ILE A 385 35.42 5.44 10.23
N ALA A 386 35.87 5.51 11.48
CA ALA A 386 35.48 6.57 12.41
C ALA A 386 36.50 7.74 12.47
N ASP A 387 37.69 7.57 11.90
CA ASP A 387 38.78 8.55 11.94
C ASP A 387 39.13 9.00 10.50
N GLU A 388 39.25 10.31 10.28
CA GLU A 388 39.49 10.94 8.97
C GLU A 388 40.95 10.76 8.50
N SER A 389 41.83 10.24 9.36
CA SER A 389 43.25 10.00 9.08
C SER A 389 43.56 8.65 8.42
N ASN A 390 42.53 7.84 8.13
CA ASN A 390 42.69 6.45 7.72
C ASN A 390 42.90 6.22 6.22
N ASP A 391 43.28 4.99 5.91
CA ASP A 391 43.50 4.51 4.55
C ASP A 391 42.18 4.44 3.76
N VAL A 392 41.88 5.55 3.07
CA VAL A 392 40.73 5.71 2.18
C VAL A 392 40.66 4.57 1.15
N GLU A 393 41.78 3.96 0.73
CA GLU A 393 41.76 2.85 -0.22
C GLU A 393 41.19 1.56 0.39
N ILE A 394 41.38 1.32 1.69
CA ILE A 394 40.75 0.19 2.38
C ILE A 394 39.24 0.37 2.37
N ILE A 395 38.75 1.54 2.79
CA ILE A 395 37.32 1.85 2.83
C ILE A 395 36.72 1.78 1.43
N ARG A 396 37.39 2.40 0.45
CA ARG A 396 37.03 2.37 -0.98
C ARG A 396 36.88 0.94 -1.47
N ARG A 397 37.85 0.07 -1.21
CA ARG A 397 37.78 -1.35 -1.61
C ARG A 397 36.53 -2.04 -1.05
N TYR A 398 36.19 -1.81 0.22
CA TYR A 398 35.00 -2.42 0.82
C TYR A 398 33.69 -1.83 0.28
N ILE A 399 33.64 -0.53 0.00
CA ILE A 399 32.46 0.11 -0.63
C ILE A 399 32.22 -0.45 -2.03
N LEU A 400 33.27 -0.53 -2.86
CA LEU A 400 33.16 -1.04 -4.22
C LEU A 400 32.82 -2.52 -4.25
N MET A 401 33.47 -3.33 -3.40
CA MET A 401 33.13 -4.75 -3.22
C MET A 401 31.66 -4.92 -2.81
N PHE A 402 31.17 -4.09 -1.89
CA PHE A 402 29.77 -4.13 -1.46
C PHE A 402 28.83 -3.79 -2.61
N ALA A 403 29.08 -2.68 -3.31
CA ALA A 403 28.26 -2.24 -4.43
C ALA A 403 28.21 -3.31 -5.54
N ASP A 404 29.37 -3.85 -5.94
CA ASP A 404 29.47 -4.92 -6.93
C ASP A 404 28.72 -6.17 -6.49
N THR A 405 28.86 -6.58 -5.23
CA THR A 405 28.16 -7.78 -4.73
C THR A 405 26.65 -7.59 -4.76
N VAL A 406 26.14 -6.43 -4.35
CA VAL A 406 24.70 -6.11 -4.39
C VAL A 406 24.20 -6.15 -5.83
N MET A 407 24.86 -5.43 -6.75
CA MET A 407 24.44 -5.39 -8.16
C MET A 407 24.50 -6.78 -8.82
N ASN A 408 25.55 -7.55 -8.54
CA ASN A 408 25.73 -8.90 -9.10
C ASN A 408 24.86 -9.96 -8.42
N SER A 409 24.11 -9.61 -7.38
CA SER A 409 23.21 -10.54 -6.67
C SER A 409 21.76 -10.50 -7.17
N PHE A 410 21.50 -9.79 -8.27
CA PHE A 410 20.17 -9.59 -8.84
C PHE A 410 19.37 -10.90 -9.01
N ASP A 411 20.02 -11.94 -9.53
CA ASP A 411 19.46 -13.27 -9.77
C ASP A 411 19.06 -14.01 -8.49
N LYS A 412 19.66 -13.63 -7.36
CA LYS A 412 19.37 -14.19 -6.03
C LYS A 412 18.24 -13.47 -5.33
N ILE A 413 17.79 -12.32 -5.82
CA ILE A 413 16.71 -11.55 -5.19
C ILE A 413 15.39 -12.32 -5.36
N PRO A 414 14.70 -12.68 -4.26
CA PRO A 414 13.48 -13.44 -4.31
C PRO A 414 12.42 -12.71 -5.13
N ARG A 415 11.72 -13.47 -5.98
CA ARG A 415 10.67 -12.95 -6.85
C ARG A 415 9.57 -12.22 -6.07
N ALA A 416 9.28 -12.64 -4.84
CA ALA A 416 8.38 -11.95 -3.93
C ALA A 416 8.85 -10.52 -3.59
N ILE A 417 10.14 -10.31 -3.32
CA ILE A 417 10.71 -8.97 -3.05
C ILE A 417 10.62 -8.08 -4.29
N ARG A 418 10.94 -8.65 -5.46
CA ARG A 418 10.80 -7.94 -6.74
C ARG A 418 9.35 -7.57 -7.04
N HIS A 419 8.40 -8.43 -6.69
CA HIS A 419 6.97 -8.13 -6.81
C HIS A 419 6.57 -6.95 -5.91
N LEU A 420 7.03 -6.90 -4.66
CA LEU A 420 6.84 -5.74 -3.78
C LEU A 420 7.42 -4.45 -4.38
N ALA A 421 8.64 -4.52 -4.91
CA ALA A 421 9.27 -3.40 -5.62
C ALA A 421 8.42 -2.91 -6.80
N THR A 422 7.76 -3.83 -7.50
CA THR A 422 6.86 -3.49 -8.62
C THR A 422 5.68 -2.63 -8.17
N HIS A 423 5.02 -2.98 -7.06
CA HIS A 423 3.91 -2.20 -6.53
C HIS A 423 4.33 -0.82 -6.04
N ILE A 424 5.49 -0.72 -5.40
CA ILE A 424 6.03 0.57 -4.93
C ILE A 424 6.44 1.44 -6.11
N PHE A 425 7.05 0.84 -7.14
CA PHE A 425 7.40 1.52 -8.39
C PHE A 425 6.16 2.19 -8.98
N TYR A 426 5.13 1.39 -9.28
CA TYR A 426 3.90 1.92 -9.88
C TYR A 426 3.14 2.85 -8.95
N ALA A 427 3.08 2.58 -7.64
CA ALA A 427 2.44 3.50 -6.70
C ALA A 427 3.11 4.88 -6.71
N THR A 428 4.45 4.90 -6.77
CA THR A 428 5.24 6.14 -6.82
C THR A 428 5.04 6.87 -8.13
N GLU A 429 5.25 6.16 -9.23
CA GLU A 429 5.15 6.70 -10.59
C GLU A 429 3.75 7.26 -10.85
N CYS A 430 2.69 6.53 -10.46
CA CYS A 430 1.34 6.98 -10.71
C CYS A 430 0.84 8.07 -9.74
N THR A 431 1.53 8.35 -8.65
CA THR A 431 1.10 9.34 -7.65
C THR A 431 1.91 10.63 -7.74
N LEU A 432 3.23 10.49 -7.87
CA LEU A 432 4.19 11.59 -7.87
C LEU A 432 4.67 11.94 -9.28
N GLY A 433 4.62 11.00 -10.24
CA GLY A 433 4.87 11.29 -11.66
C GLY A 433 6.31 11.63 -12.03
N THR A 434 7.25 11.59 -11.07
CA THR A 434 8.66 11.91 -11.34
C THR A 434 9.55 10.69 -11.29
N TRP A 435 10.57 10.66 -12.14
CA TRP A 435 11.55 9.59 -12.16
C TRP A 435 12.38 9.60 -10.88
N GLU A 436 12.70 10.79 -10.34
CA GLU A 436 13.45 10.93 -9.09
C GLU A 436 12.72 10.27 -7.94
N ALA A 437 11.41 10.52 -7.82
CA ALA A 437 10.59 9.92 -6.78
C ALA A 437 10.58 8.39 -6.90
N THR A 438 10.36 7.90 -8.11
CA THR A 438 10.26 6.46 -8.41
C THR A 438 11.57 5.75 -8.14
N PHE A 439 12.68 6.33 -8.57
CA PHE A 439 14.00 5.78 -8.28
C PHE A 439 14.32 5.81 -6.78
N ASN A 440 14.05 6.94 -6.11
CA ASN A 440 14.26 7.09 -4.67
C ASN A 440 13.41 6.10 -3.87
N SER A 441 12.17 5.81 -4.28
CA SER A 441 11.31 4.86 -3.58
C SER A 441 11.86 3.43 -3.67
N ILE A 442 12.33 3.00 -4.83
CA ILE A 442 12.94 1.67 -5.01
C ILE A 442 14.29 1.56 -4.30
N THR A 443 15.09 2.62 -4.35
CA THR A 443 16.38 2.66 -3.64
C THR A 443 16.16 2.65 -2.13
N ASN A 444 15.23 3.45 -1.60
CA ASN A 444 14.88 3.44 -0.17
C ASN A 444 14.28 2.08 0.24
N LEU A 445 13.44 1.49 -0.59
CA LEU A 445 12.86 0.18 -0.34
C LEU A 445 13.94 -0.90 -0.17
N PHE A 446 14.91 -0.95 -1.08
CA PHE A 446 15.89 -2.03 -1.13
C PHE A 446 17.14 -1.74 -0.29
N ILE A 447 17.68 -0.52 -0.33
CA ILE A 447 18.88 -0.18 0.44
C ILE A 447 18.50 0.17 1.88
N LEU A 448 17.67 1.20 2.09
CA LEU A 448 17.36 1.67 3.44
C LEU A 448 16.55 0.63 4.24
N ARG A 449 15.48 0.09 3.67
CA ARG A 449 14.51 -0.74 4.40
C ARG A 449 14.79 -2.23 4.39
N PHE A 450 15.60 -2.71 3.45
CA PHE A 450 16.01 -4.10 3.45
C PHE A 450 17.46 -4.22 3.92
N PHE A 451 18.45 -3.77 3.15
CA PHE A 451 19.86 -3.94 3.48
C PHE A 451 20.29 -3.26 4.79
N ILE A 452 20.15 -1.94 4.88
CA ILE A 452 20.64 -1.14 6.01
C ILE A 452 19.86 -1.46 7.29
N ALA A 453 18.60 -1.87 7.20
CA ALA A 453 17.81 -2.32 8.34
C ALA A 453 18.46 -3.52 9.06
N PHE A 454 19.01 -4.48 8.32
CA PHE A 454 19.76 -5.61 8.89
C PHE A 454 21.10 -5.18 9.49
N PHE A 455 21.79 -4.21 8.87
CA PHE A 455 23.03 -3.65 9.42
C PHE A 455 22.79 -2.84 10.70
N SER A 456 21.59 -2.28 10.87
CA SER A 456 21.21 -1.45 12.00
C SER A 456 20.56 -2.23 13.15
N SER A 457 20.30 -3.52 12.98
CA SER A 457 19.64 -4.37 13.98
C SER A 457 20.48 -5.62 14.31
N PRO A 458 21.29 -5.62 15.40
CA PRO A 458 22.17 -6.73 15.72
C PRO A 458 21.42 -8.03 16.02
N SER A 459 20.21 -7.91 16.58
CA SER A 459 19.33 -9.04 16.94
C SER A 459 18.74 -9.76 15.72
N GLU A 460 18.72 -9.13 14.56
CA GLU A 460 18.21 -9.73 13.31
C GLU A 460 19.30 -10.45 12.53
N MET A 461 20.56 -10.27 12.93
CA MET A 461 21.69 -11.00 12.40
C MET A 461 22.03 -12.18 13.33
N PRO A 462 22.40 -13.36 12.80
CA PRO A 462 22.78 -14.52 13.60
C PRO A 462 24.19 -14.34 14.19
N ILE A 463 24.37 -13.31 15.03
CA ILE A 463 25.69 -12.83 15.42
C ILE A 463 25.69 -12.55 16.91
N SER A 464 25.85 -13.62 17.68
CA SER A 464 26.19 -13.56 19.11
C SER A 464 27.65 -13.14 19.35
N THR A 465 28.42 -12.83 18.30
CA THR A 465 29.90 -12.74 18.35
C THR A 465 30.51 -11.38 17.98
N VAL A 466 29.73 -10.42 17.46
CA VAL A 466 30.26 -9.08 17.16
C VAL A 466 30.18 -8.22 18.41
N ASP A 467 31.33 -7.73 18.85
CA ASP A 467 31.40 -6.85 20.01
C ASP A 467 30.69 -5.50 19.76
N SER A 468 30.20 -4.90 20.85
CA SER A 468 29.44 -3.65 20.78
C SER A 468 30.25 -2.46 20.27
N VAL A 469 31.58 -2.52 20.33
CA VAL A 469 32.48 -1.44 19.90
C VAL A 469 32.56 -1.43 18.37
N ARG A 470 32.84 -2.59 17.75
CA ARG A 470 32.85 -2.80 16.31
C ARG A 470 31.51 -2.45 15.68
N TYR A 471 30.41 -2.83 16.33
CA TYR A 471 29.08 -2.49 15.86
C TYR A 471 28.88 -0.97 15.72
N LYS A 472 29.26 -0.21 16.75
CA LYS A 472 29.11 1.26 16.78
C LYS A 472 30.12 2.01 15.91
N LYS A 473 31.36 1.53 15.84
CA LYS A 473 32.46 2.24 15.15
C LYS A 473 32.62 1.86 13.68
N VAL A 474 32.21 0.66 13.29
CA VAL A 474 32.42 0.14 11.93
C VAL A 474 31.09 -0.06 11.22
N ILE A 475 30.23 -0.92 11.75
CA ILE A 475 29.04 -1.41 11.03
C ILE A 475 28.02 -0.30 10.79
N ILE A 476 27.64 0.46 11.83
CA ILE A 476 26.69 1.57 11.68
C ILE A 476 27.25 2.65 10.73
N PRO A 477 28.49 3.17 10.91
CA PRO A 477 29.05 4.16 10.00
C PRO A 477 29.19 3.66 8.56
N PHE A 478 29.61 2.41 8.36
CA PHE A 478 29.68 1.80 7.03
C PHE A 478 28.30 1.74 6.37
N GLY A 479 27.26 1.31 7.11
CA GLY A 479 25.89 1.31 6.62
C GLY A 479 25.42 2.71 6.19
N ALA A 480 25.78 3.75 6.94
CA ALA A 480 25.47 5.13 6.58
C ALA A 480 26.22 5.59 5.30
N ILE A 481 27.49 5.24 5.14
CA ILE A 481 28.26 5.51 3.92
C ILE A 481 27.64 4.79 2.73
N MET A 482 27.30 3.50 2.87
CA MET A 482 26.67 2.73 1.80
C MET A 482 25.29 3.27 1.42
N LEU A 483 24.50 3.75 2.39
CA LEU A 483 23.24 4.41 2.09
C LEU A 483 23.44 5.64 1.21
N ASN A 484 24.47 6.46 1.49
CA ASN A 484 24.80 7.62 0.65
C ASN A 484 25.32 7.18 -0.73
N PHE A 485 26.28 6.26 -0.77
CA PHE A 485 26.92 5.79 -2.00
C PHE A 485 25.94 5.09 -2.96
N LEU A 486 25.00 4.30 -2.43
CA LEU A 486 24.01 3.61 -3.24
C LEU A 486 22.78 4.48 -3.55
N SER A 487 22.61 5.61 -2.85
CA SER A 487 21.57 6.58 -3.17
C SER A 487 21.99 7.48 -4.33
N CYS A 488 21.06 7.84 -5.22
CA CYS A 488 21.38 8.76 -6.31
C CYS A 488 21.59 10.23 -5.88
N ASN A 489 21.48 10.54 -4.59
CA ASN A 489 21.67 11.89 -4.04
C ASN A 489 23.14 12.28 -3.92
N GLY A 490 24.07 11.37 -4.21
CA GLY A 490 25.51 11.61 -4.11
C GLY A 490 26.06 11.50 -2.69
N MET A 491 27.39 11.52 -2.59
CA MET A 491 28.12 11.45 -1.32
C MET A 491 28.05 12.79 -0.60
N SER A 492 27.41 12.80 0.58
CA SER A 492 27.32 13.97 1.46
C SER A 492 28.68 14.58 1.78
N ASN A 493 28.74 15.91 1.92
CA ASN A 493 29.92 16.65 2.38
C ASN A 493 30.40 16.23 3.78
N LYS A 494 29.55 15.52 4.55
CA LYS A 494 29.96 14.88 5.80
C LYS A 494 31.10 13.86 5.63
N TYR A 495 31.33 13.37 4.41
CA TYR A 495 32.35 12.39 4.08
C TYR A 495 33.42 12.96 3.14
N GLU A 496 33.84 14.22 3.35
CA GLU A 496 34.82 14.91 2.51
C GLU A 496 36.16 14.15 2.40
N TYR A 497 36.59 13.46 3.46
CA TYR A 497 37.76 12.58 3.43
C TYR A 497 37.63 11.38 2.46
N LEU A 498 36.42 11.05 2.02
CA LEU A 498 36.12 10.02 1.00
C LEU A 498 36.01 10.59 -0.41
N GLU A 499 36.56 11.78 -0.69
CA GLU A 499 36.52 12.41 -2.02
C GLU A 499 36.98 11.50 -3.17
N PRO A 500 38.02 10.64 -3.02
CA PRO A 500 38.40 9.69 -4.07
C PRO A 500 37.26 8.77 -4.49
N ILE A 501 36.41 8.34 -3.54
CA ILE A 501 35.26 7.46 -3.77
C ILE A 501 34.11 8.21 -4.48
N ARG A 502 34.02 9.54 -4.33
CA ARG A 502 33.03 10.35 -5.05
C ARG A 502 33.21 10.23 -6.57
N LYS A 503 34.45 10.11 -7.06
CA LYS A 503 34.72 9.84 -8.49
C LYS A 503 34.23 8.46 -8.91
N ASP A 504 34.45 7.43 -8.10
CA ASP A 504 33.94 6.09 -8.38
C ASP A 504 32.41 6.06 -8.37
N TYR A 505 31.76 6.78 -7.45
CA TYR A 505 30.30 6.89 -7.40
C TYR A 505 29.72 7.31 -8.77
N TYR A 506 30.30 8.31 -9.43
CA TYR A 506 29.83 8.73 -10.75
C TYR A 506 29.96 7.63 -11.81
N SER A 507 31.01 6.81 -11.73
CA SER A 507 31.16 5.64 -12.62
C SER A 507 30.17 4.51 -12.33
N TYR A 508 29.73 4.38 -11.07
CA TYR A 508 28.73 3.40 -10.64
C TYR A 508 27.29 3.89 -10.82
N ARG A 509 27.06 5.21 -10.86
CA ARG A 509 25.71 5.81 -10.91
C ARG A 509 24.85 5.18 -12.01
N LEU A 510 25.38 5.02 -13.22
CA LEU A 510 24.64 4.40 -14.32
C LEU A 510 24.32 2.92 -14.07
N LYS A 511 25.26 2.15 -13.49
CA LYS A 511 25.03 0.74 -13.14
C LYS A 511 24.00 0.58 -12.02
N LEU A 512 24.04 1.48 -11.04
CA LEU A 512 23.07 1.52 -9.95
C LEU A 512 21.68 1.86 -10.49
N LEU A 513 21.60 2.86 -11.38
CA LEU A 513 20.36 3.20 -12.08
C LEU A 513 19.78 1.97 -12.80
N GLU A 514 20.59 1.31 -13.63
CA GLU A 514 20.18 0.09 -14.33
C GLU A 514 19.72 -1.02 -13.36
N PHE A 515 20.48 -1.26 -12.29
CA PHE A 515 20.16 -2.27 -11.29
C PHE A 515 18.81 -1.99 -10.61
N PHE A 516 18.61 -0.81 -10.03
CA PHE A 516 17.36 -0.51 -9.32
C PHE A 516 16.16 -0.44 -10.27
N SER A 517 16.33 0.08 -11.48
CA SER A 517 15.28 0.06 -12.51
C SER A 517 14.92 -1.35 -12.97
N SER A 518 15.83 -2.31 -12.81
CA SER A 518 15.56 -3.73 -13.13
C SER A 518 14.92 -4.52 -11.98
N LEU A 519 14.91 -3.99 -10.75
CA LEU A 519 14.35 -4.68 -9.58
C LEU A 519 12.86 -5.01 -9.72
N PRO A 520 11.99 -4.09 -10.15
CA PRO A 520 10.61 -4.42 -10.48
C PRO A 520 10.53 -5.63 -11.42
N LEU A 521 9.54 -6.48 -11.21
CA LEU A 521 9.24 -7.57 -12.12
C LEU A 521 8.71 -7.03 -13.45
N ARG A 522 8.98 -7.77 -14.52
CA ARG A 522 8.33 -7.49 -15.81
C ARG A 522 6.83 -7.73 -15.67
N ARG A 523 6.04 -6.96 -16.43
CA ARG A 523 4.58 -7.02 -16.39
C ARG A 523 4.09 -8.45 -16.70
N ASN A 524 3.18 -8.97 -15.86
CA ASN A 524 2.62 -10.33 -15.86
C ASN A 524 3.46 -11.42 -15.20
N GLU A 525 4.61 -11.09 -14.62
CA GLU A 525 5.33 -12.03 -13.78
C GLU A 525 4.69 -12.06 -12.39
N PRO A 526 3.94 -13.13 -12.02
CA PRO A 526 3.35 -13.20 -10.69
C PRO A 526 4.46 -13.31 -9.65
N GLY A 527 4.24 -12.73 -8.47
CA GLY A 527 5.04 -13.08 -7.31
C GLY A 527 4.94 -14.58 -7.03
N GLN A 528 6.00 -15.17 -6.46
CA GLN A 528 6.01 -16.58 -6.08
C GLN A 528 5.86 -16.71 -4.58
N TYR A 529 4.79 -17.38 -4.15
CA TYR A 529 4.39 -17.50 -2.75
C TYR A 529 4.07 -18.94 -2.39
N VAL A 530 4.53 -19.35 -1.21
CA VAL A 530 4.15 -20.65 -0.64
C VAL A 530 2.73 -20.53 -0.09
N GLN A 531 1.85 -21.41 -0.54
CA GLN A 531 0.46 -21.47 -0.06
C GLN A 531 0.43 -21.91 1.42
N PRO A 532 -0.27 -21.17 2.30
CA PRO A 532 -0.42 -21.57 3.68
C PRO A 532 -1.35 -22.79 3.80
N SER A 533 -1.15 -23.56 4.85
CA SER A 533 -2.04 -24.66 5.23
C SER A 533 -3.38 -24.16 5.75
N THR A 534 -4.44 -24.99 5.66
CA THR A 534 -5.77 -24.64 6.19
C THR A 534 -5.74 -24.26 7.66
N LYS A 535 -4.89 -24.92 8.47
CA LYS A 535 -4.73 -24.61 9.89
C LYS A 535 -4.09 -23.25 10.13
N GLU A 536 -3.10 -22.86 9.31
CA GLU A 536 -2.51 -21.52 9.38
C GLU A 536 -3.54 -20.46 9.01
N VAL A 537 -4.34 -20.69 7.97
CA VAL A 537 -5.43 -19.79 7.56
C VAL A 537 -6.43 -19.62 8.70
N GLU A 538 -6.94 -20.70 9.29
CA GLU A 538 -7.87 -20.64 10.42
C GLU A 538 -7.26 -19.90 11.63
N THR A 539 -5.99 -20.17 11.93
CA THR A 539 -5.27 -19.51 13.03
C THR A 539 -5.13 -18.01 12.78
N SER A 540 -4.77 -17.63 11.55
CA SER A 540 -4.65 -16.23 11.14
C SER A 540 -6.00 -15.50 11.11
N SER A 541 -7.06 -16.15 10.61
CA SER A 541 -8.42 -15.61 10.63
C SER A 541 -8.86 -15.31 12.05
N LYS A 542 -8.65 -16.29 12.95
CA LYS A 542 -8.97 -16.14 14.37
C LYS A 542 -8.16 -15.03 15.01
N PHE A 543 -6.85 -14.95 14.76
CA PHE A 543 -5.99 -13.92 15.31
C PHE A 543 -6.45 -12.50 14.95
N ILE A 544 -6.72 -12.24 13.67
CA ILE A 544 -7.18 -10.92 13.22
C ILE A 544 -8.55 -10.59 13.80
N LEU A 545 -9.45 -11.58 13.86
CA LEU A 545 -10.77 -11.39 14.41
C LEU A 545 -10.72 -11.09 15.91
N ASP A 546 -9.94 -11.85 16.68
CA ASP A 546 -9.76 -11.61 18.12
C ASP A 546 -9.18 -10.21 18.35
N PHE A 547 -8.22 -9.78 17.53
CA PHE A 547 -7.70 -8.41 17.59
C PHE A 547 -8.77 -7.34 17.33
N ILE A 548 -9.65 -7.54 16.33
CA ILE A 548 -10.77 -6.62 16.06
C ILE A 548 -11.76 -6.61 17.23
N VAL A 549 -12.07 -7.78 17.80
CA VAL A 549 -13.00 -7.93 18.93
C VAL A 549 -12.46 -7.22 20.17
N ASP A 550 -11.17 -7.38 20.47
CA ASP A 550 -10.51 -6.74 21.60
C ASP A 550 -10.45 -5.21 21.46
N ASN A 551 -10.43 -4.72 20.21
CA ASN A 551 -10.38 -3.28 19.88
C ASN A 551 -11.68 -2.76 19.26
N LYS A 552 -12.81 -3.44 19.50
CA LYS A 552 -14.08 -3.24 18.77
C LYS A 552 -14.52 -1.79 18.66
N GLU A 553 -14.56 -1.06 19.77
CA GLU A 553 -15.08 0.31 19.79
C GLU A 553 -14.25 1.27 18.93
N GLN A 554 -12.92 1.13 18.99
CA GLN A 554 -12.02 1.91 18.17
C GLN A 554 -12.12 1.50 16.70
N PHE A 555 -12.12 0.19 16.42
CA PHE A 555 -12.29 -0.35 15.08
C PHE A 555 -13.60 0.15 14.45
N LEU A 556 -14.74 0.00 15.12
CA LEU A 556 -16.05 0.42 14.59
C LEU A 556 -16.13 1.92 14.37
N ARG A 557 -15.50 2.73 15.24
CA ARG A 557 -15.42 4.18 15.04
C ARG A 557 -14.66 4.51 13.76
N GLN A 558 -13.50 3.89 13.55
CA GLN A 558 -12.72 4.09 12.33
C GLN A 558 -13.50 3.62 11.12
N TYR A 559 -13.98 2.38 11.15
CA TYR A 559 -14.76 1.76 10.10
C TYR A 559 -15.94 2.62 9.65
N ARG A 560 -16.81 3.06 10.59
CA ARG A 560 -17.95 3.94 10.28
C ARG A 560 -17.52 5.30 9.74
N GLY A 561 -16.42 5.85 10.26
CA GLY A 561 -15.81 7.06 9.72
C GLY A 561 -15.26 6.87 8.30
N LEU A 562 -14.92 5.64 7.89
CA LEU A 562 -14.59 5.32 6.51
C LEU A 562 -15.83 5.29 5.61
N MET A 563 -16.89 4.66 6.10
CA MET A 563 -18.16 4.52 5.37
C MET A 563 -18.83 5.86 5.03
N THR A 564 -18.69 6.86 5.90
CA THR A 564 -19.38 8.16 5.73
C THR A 564 -18.56 9.21 4.98
N ASN A 565 -17.30 8.94 4.66
CA ASN A 565 -16.42 9.94 4.08
C ASN A 565 -16.38 9.82 2.55
N GLU A 566 -17.18 10.65 1.90
CA GLU A 566 -17.33 10.71 0.43
C GLU A 566 -16.06 11.20 -0.30
N ASN A 567 -15.09 11.79 0.41
CA ASN A 567 -13.87 12.35 -0.20
C ASN A 567 -12.71 11.35 -0.31
N ARG A 568 -12.95 10.06 -0.07
CA ARG A 568 -11.89 9.05 -0.02
C ARG A 568 -11.53 8.49 -1.38
N TYR A 569 -10.24 8.19 -1.52
CA TYR A 569 -9.75 7.31 -2.58
C TYR A 569 -10.15 5.88 -2.24
N HIS A 570 -10.97 5.28 -3.10
CA HIS A 570 -11.32 3.88 -2.96
C HIS A 570 -10.09 3.01 -3.31
N PRO A 571 -9.74 1.97 -2.53
CA PRO A 571 -8.61 1.08 -2.87
C PRO A 571 -8.71 0.47 -4.27
N PHE A 572 -9.93 0.28 -4.77
CA PHE A 572 -10.21 -0.11 -6.15
C PHE A 572 -9.75 0.92 -7.19
N SER A 573 -9.80 2.22 -6.90
CA SER A 573 -9.30 3.28 -7.77
C SER A 573 -7.79 3.15 -8.00
N TYR A 574 -7.04 2.72 -6.98
CA TYR A 574 -5.62 2.39 -7.11
C TYR A 574 -5.39 1.18 -8.02
N ARG A 575 -6.25 0.16 -7.96
CA ARG A 575 -6.17 -0.99 -8.89
C ARG A 575 -6.48 -0.60 -10.32
N ILE A 576 -7.48 0.25 -10.54
CA ILE A 576 -7.79 0.78 -11.87
C ILE A 576 -6.59 1.57 -12.37
N LEU A 577 -6.01 2.45 -11.56
CA LEU A 577 -4.83 3.21 -11.95
C LEU A 577 -3.65 2.29 -12.28
N HIS A 578 -3.37 1.31 -11.43
CA HIS A 578 -2.34 0.31 -11.69
C HIS A 578 -2.61 -0.41 -13.01
N MET A 579 -3.85 -0.80 -13.30
CA MET A 579 -4.25 -1.44 -14.55
C MET A 579 -4.10 -0.49 -15.76
N LEU A 580 -4.51 0.77 -15.65
CA LEU A 580 -4.41 1.81 -16.67
C LEU A 580 -2.94 2.11 -17.01
N TYR A 581 -2.14 2.33 -15.96
CA TYR A 581 -0.72 2.61 -16.08
C TYR A 581 0.07 1.43 -16.62
N SER A 582 -0.28 0.25 -16.15
CA SER A 582 0.14 -1.00 -16.74
C SER A 582 -0.11 -0.91 -18.26
N CYS A 583 -1.35 -0.68 -18.72
CA CYS A 583 -1.70 -0.62 -20.15
C CYS A 583 -0.90 0.43 -20.96
N LEU A 584 -0.61 1.59 -20.37
CA LEU A 584 0.19 2.68 -20.94
C LEU A 584 1.60 2.28 -21.40
N VAL A 585 2.34 1.61 -20.53
CA VAL A 585 3.75 1.27 -20.79
C VAL A 585 3.89 0.23 -21.92
N HIS A 586 2.81 -0.47 -22.29
CA HIS A 586 2.82 -1.45 -23.39
C HIS A 586 2.44 -0.91 -24.76
N THR A 587 1.88 0.29 -24.87
CA THR A 587 1.64 0.89 -26.19
C THR A 587 2.89 1.50 -26.82
N GLU A 588 4.03 1.51 -26.11
CA GLU A 588 5.30 2.10 -26.57
C GLU A 588 6.46 1.11 -26.78
N LEU A 589 6.23 -0.18 -26.52
CA LEU A 589 7.08 -1.28 -26.99
C LEU A 589 6.42 -1.95 -28.19
#